data_AF-A0A077QPP6-F1
#
_entry.id   AF-A0A077QPP6-F1
#
_cell.length_a   1.000
_cell.length_b   1.000
_cell.length_c   1.000
_cell.angle_alpha   90.00
_cell.angle_beta   90.00
_cell.angle_gamma   90.00
#
_symmetry.space_group_name_H-M   'P 1'
#
loop_
_entity.id
_entity.type
_entity.pdbx_description
1 polymer ?
#
loop_
_entity_poly.entity_id
_entity_poly.type
_entity_poly.pdbx_seq_one_letter_code
_entity_poly.pdbx_strand_id
1 'polypeptide(L)'
;MGLNQRDLARRFITFIDAAYESKTKLLASSQVPILQIFSGDAGKNEIKSTADQMRSLMDDLGLTMDDIGGSSIFTGDEELFAFARVISRLTEMGSRQYAETVSKAASESTPE
;
A
#
# COMPACT_ATOMS: atom_id res chain seq x y z
N MET A 1 -12.46 -6.85 13.23
CA MET A 1 -12.89 -5.92 12.16
C MET A 1 -14.05 -6.54 11.39
N GLY A 2 -15.16 -5.83 11.19
CA GLY A 2 -16.33 -6.34 10.46
C GLY A 2 -16.09 -6.42 8.95
N LEU A 3 -16.95 -7.13 8.21
CA LEU A 3 -16.90 -7.30 6.74
C LEU A 3 -16.68 -5.98 5.97
N ASN A 4 -17.18 -4.87 6.51
CA ASN A 4 -17.06 -3.53 5.92
C ASN A 4 -15.61 -3.04 5.79
N GLN A 5 -14.72 -3.36 6.73
CA GLN A 5 -13.33 -2.88 6.67
C GLN A 5 -12.50 -3.61 5.61
N ARG A 6 -12.79 -4.89 5.38
CA ARG A 6 -12.17 -5.67 4.30
C ARG A 6 -12.60 -5.15 2.93
N ASP A 7 -13.88 -4.78 2.78
CA ASP A 7 -14.38 -4.17 1.54
C ASP A 7 -13.73 -2.80 1.28
N LEU A 8 -13.65 -1.94 2.30
CA LEU A 8 -12.97 -0.65 2.21
C LEU A 8 -11.49 -0.80 1.81
N ALA A 9 -10.79 -1.75 2.42
CA ALA A 9 -9.40 -2.06 2.10
C ALA A 9 -9.26 -2.45 0.61
N ARG A 10 -10.10 -3.38 0.13
CA ARG A 10 -10.09 -3.82 -1.28
C ARG A 10 -10.36 -2.65 -2.24
N ARG A 11 -11.35 -1.80 -1.94
CA ARG A 11 -11.65 -0.62 -2.75
C ARG A 11 -10.50 0.38 -2.79
N PHE A 12 -9.82 0.57 -1.67
CA PHE A 12 -8.65 1.44 -1.60
C PHE A 12 -7.48 0.86 -2.41
N ILE A 13 -7.20 -0.45 -2.30
CA ILE A 13 -6.20 -1.15 -3.12
C ILE A 13 -6.48 -0.94 -4.62
N THR A 14 -7.71 -1.21 -5.06
CA THR A 14 -8.11 -1.04 -6.47
C THR A 14 -7.97 0.41 -6.93
N PHE A 15 -8.29 1.38 -6.07
CA PHE A 15 -8.13 2.79 -6.39
C PHE A 15 -6.65 3.16 -6.61
N ILE A 16 -5.75 2.76 -5.71
CA ILE A 16 -4.31 3.00 -5.87
C ILE A 16 -3.77 2.34 -7.13
N ASP A 17 -4.24 1.13 -7.42
CA ASP A 17 -3.86 0.41 -8.63
C ASP A 17 -4.24 1.16 -9.90
N ALA A 18 -5.48 1.65 -9.97
CA ALA A 18 -5.96 2.45 -11.09
C ALA A 18 -5.21 3.78 -11.22
N ALA A 19 -4.98 4.48 -10.11
CA ALA A 19 -4.28 5.77 -10.09
C ALA A 19 -2.81 5.64 -10.52
N TYR A 20 -2.15 4.56 -10.13
CA TYR A 20 -0.77 4.27 -10.53
C TYR A 20 -0.68 3.93 -12.03
N GLU A 21 -1.62 3.13 -12.53
CA GLU A 21 -1.70 2.76 -13.96
C GLU A 21 -2.00 3.98 -14.84
N SER A 22 -2.90 4.86 -14.39
CA SER A 22 -3.22 6.11 -15.08
C SER A 22 -2.15 7.19 -14.95
N LYS A 23 -0.97 6.86 -14.40
CA LYS A 23 0.16 7.78 -14.20
C LYS A 23 -0.30 9.09 -13.56
N THR A 24 -1.15 9.01 -12.54
CA THR A 24 -1.74 10.20 -11.91
C THR A 24 -0.90 10.67 -10.73
N LYS A 25 -0.82 11.99 -10.53
CA LYS A 25 -0.25 12.56 -9.31
C LYS A 25 -1.25 12.46 -8.16
N LEU A 26 -0.94 11.65 -7.16
CA LEU A 26 -1.74 11.51 -5.96
C LEU A 26 -1.15 12.36 -4.82
N LEU A 27 -1.95 13.25 -4.26
CA LEU A 27 -1.65 13.91 -2.99
C LEU A 27 -2.58 13.34 -1.93
N ALA A 28 -2.00 12.71 -0.92
CA ALA A 28 -2.75 12.11 0.18
C ALA A 28 -2.02 12.34 1.51
N SER A 29 -2.78 12.29 2.60
CA SER A 29 -2.24 12.27 3.96
C SER A 29 -2.82 11.08 4.70
N SER A 30 -2.11 10.60 5.72
CA SER A 30 -2.53 9.49 6.55
C SER A 30 -2.29 9.84 8.01
N GLN A 31 -3.17 9.38 8.90
CA GLN A 31 -3.02 9.53 10.35
C GLN A 31 -1.92 8.60 10.91
N VAL A 32 -1.63 7.51 10.20
CA VAL A 32 -0.61 6.52 10.54
C VAL A 32 0.45 6.44 9.44
N PRO A 33 1.68 5.96 9.75
CA PRO A 33 2.67 5.65 8.74
C PRO A 33 2.09 4.77 7.62
N ILE A 34 2.59 4.92 6.39
CA ILE A 34 2.03 4.25 5.20
C ILE A 34 1.94 2.73 5.34
N LEU A 35 2.87 2.14 6.08
CA LEU A 35 2.97 0.71 6.35
C LEU A 35 1.86 0.20 7.28
N GLN A 36 1.22 1.12 8.01
CA GLN A 36 0.21 0.83 9.02
C GLN A 36 -1.21 1.17 8.55
N ILE A 37 -1.39 1.63 7.31
CA ILE A 37 -2.71 2.10 6.84
C ILE A 37 -3.77 1.00 6.78
N PHE A 38 -3.35 -0.25 6.82
CA PHE A 38 -4.23 -1.42 6.93
C PHE A 38 -4.08 -2.16 8.26
N SER A 39 -3.32 -1.63 9.23
CA SER A 39 -3.27 -2.15 10.59
C SER A 39 -4.59 -1.86 11.27
N GLY A 40 -5.40 -2.88 11.52
CA GLY A 40 -6.66 -2.66 12.21
C GLY A 40 -6.50 -2.45 13.72
N ASP A 41 -7.50 -1.82 14.33
CA ASP A 41 -7.69 -1.64 15.78
C ASP A 41 -7.92 -2.96 16.57
N ALA A 42 -7.71 -4.13 15.95
CA ALA A 42 -7.91 -5.42 16.59
C ALA A 42 -6.58 -5.91 17.19
N GLY A 43 -6.56 -6.05 18.51
CA GLY A 43 -5.37 -6.26 19.32
C GLY A 43 -4.39 -7.35 18.88
N LYS A 44 -3.16 -7.13 19.34
CA LYS A 44 -1.94 -7.96 19.25
C LYS A 44 -2.17 -9.45 19.53
N ASN A 45 -2.65 -10.22 18.57
CA ASN A 45 -2.43 -11.65 18.51
C ASN A 45 -2.79 -12.15 17.10
N GLU A 46 -1.97 -13.07 16.59
CA GLU A 46 -2.22 -13.86 15.36
C GLU A 46 -1.55 -13.37 14.06
N ILE A 47 -0.25 -13.06 14.12
CA ILE A 47 0.66 -13.14 12.96
C ILE A 47 1.61 -14.34 13.19
N LYS A 48 1.16 -15.56 12.93
CA LYS A 48 2.08 -16.71 12.90
C LYS A 48 2.17 -17.40 11.55
N SER A 49 1.23 -17.17 10.64
CA SER A 49 1.21 -17.88 9.35
C SER A 49 1.64 -17.03 8.14
N THR A 50 1.73 -15.70 8.28
CA THR A 50 2.05 -14.76 7.19
C THR A 50 3.34 -13.97 7.48
N ALA A 51 4.05 -14.35 8.54
CA ALA A 51 5.19 -13.60 9.06
C ALA A 51 6.42 -13.68 8.15
N ASP A 52 6.63 -14.78 7.42
CA ASP A 52 7.90 -15.04 6.74
C ASP A 52 8.00 -14.35 5.37
N GLN A 53 6.90 -14.26 4.62
CA GLN A 53 6.85 -13.46 3.39
C GLN A 53 6.82 -11.95 3.69
N MET A 54 6.11 -11.56 4.75
CA MET A 54 6.11 -10.19 5.24
C MET A 54 7.51 -9.81 5.75
N ARG A 55 8.23 -10.71 6.43
CA ARG A 55 9.63 -10.54 6.87
C ARG A 55 10.60 -10.28 5.72
N SER A 56 10.45 -10.95 4.58
CA SER A 56 11.34 -10.71 3.42
C SER A 56 11.12 -9.31 2.83
N LEU A 57 9.87 -8.88 2.70
CA LEU A 57 9.54 -7.52 2.26
C LEU A 57 9.93 -6.46 3.29
N MET A 58 9.86 -6.81 4.58
CA MET A 58 10.33 -5.99 5.69
C MET A 58 11.85 -5.81 5.66
N ASP A 59 12.61 -6.86 5.35
CA ASP A 59 14.07 -6.78 5.26
C ASP A 59 14.50 -5.88 4.09
N ASP A 60 13.84 -6.01 2.93
CA ASP A 60 14.09 -5.17 1.75
C ASP A 60 13.73 -3.70 1.95
N LEU A 61 12.73 -3.40 2.78
CA LEU A 61 12.31 -2.03 3.12
C LEU A 61 12.91 -1.51 4.44
N GLY A 62 13.64 -2.34 5.19
CA GLY A 62 14.22 -2.00 6.50
C GLY A 62 13.21 -1.82 7.65
N LEU A 63 12.11 -2.57 7.64
CA LEU A 63 10.96 -2.43 8.52
C LEU A 63 10.89 -3.52 9.58
N THR A 64 10.35 -3.20 10.76
CA THR A 64 10.20 -4.13 11.87
C THR A 64 8.74 -4.59 12.03
N MET A 65 8.52 -5.71 12.73
CA MET A 65 7.17 -6.27 12.98
C MET A 65 6.27 -5.31 13.75
N ASP A 66 6.85 -4.39 14.50
CA ASP A 66 6.15 -3.34 15.20
C ASP A 66 5.67 -2.22 14.25
N ASP A 67 6.36 -2.02 13.12
CA ASP A 67 6.03 -0.99 12.12
C ASP A 67 4.81 -1.36 11.28
N ILE A 68 4.40 -2.63 11.25
CA ILE A 68 3.29 -3.14 10.43
C ILE A 68 1.99 -3.26 11.21
N GLY A 69 1.99 -3.03 12.53
CA GLY A 69 0.78 -3.02 13.35
C GLY A 69 -0.05 -4.30 13.16
N GLY A 70 0.40 -5.38 13.79
CA GLY A 70 -0.10 -6.73 13.49
C GLY A 70 -1.62 -6.91 13.51
N SER A 71 -2.19 -7.37 12.40
CA SER A 71 -3.58 -7.82 12.34
C SER A 71 -3.85 -8.84 11.22
N SER A 72 -4.76 -9.78 11.51
CA SER A 72 -5.22 -10.89 10.66
C SER A 72 -6.30 -10.45 9.62
N ILE A 73 -6.16 -9.26 9.02
CA ILE A 73 -7.17 -8.70 8.11
C ILE A 73 -7.17 -9.40 6.74
N PHE A 74 -6.05 -10.02 6.38
CA PHE A 74 -5.84 -10.67 5.10
C PHE A 74 -5.80 -12.18 5.29
N THR A 75 -6.81 -12.88 4.76
CA THR A 75 -6.92 -14.33 4.83
C THR A 75 -6.62 -14.91 3.45
N GLY A 76 -5.38 -14.75 2.99
CA GLY A 76 -4.92 -15.31 1.72
C GLY A 76 -3.63 -14.65 1.21
N ASP A 77 -2.78 -15.46 0.56
CA ASP A 77 -1.51 -15.02 -0.03
C ASP A 77 -1.72 -13.91 -1.07
N GLU A 78 -2.85 -13.95 -1.80
CA GLU A 78 -3.23 -12.92 -2.78
C GLU A 78 -3.48 -11.56 -2.14
N GLU A 79 -4.12 -11.53 -0.96
CA GLU A 79 -4.41 -10.28 -0.26
C GLU A 79 -3.13 -9.65 0.31
N LEU A 80 -2.16 -10.47 0.76
CA LEU A 80 -0.85 -10.00 1.20
C LEU A 80 -0.05 -9.40 0.04
N PHE A 81 -0.02 -10.09 -1.10
CA PHE A 81 0.66 -9.59 -2.29
C PHE A 81 0.05 -8.27 -2.78
N ALA A 82 -1.29 -8.16 -2.75
CA ALA A 82 -1.98 -6.93 -3.10
C ALA A 82 -1.63 -5.78 -2.14
N PHE A 83 -1.53 -6.04 -0.84
CA PHE A 83 -1.08 -5.06 0.15
C PHE A 83 0.36 -4.59 -0.12
N ALA A 84 1.31 -5.52 -0.25
CA ALA A 84 2.72 -5.18 -0.49
C ALA A 84 2.88 -4.34 -1.76
N ARG A 85 2.16 -4.71 -2.82
CA ARG A 85 2.13 -3.99 -4.09
C ARG A 85 1.61 -2.55 -3.94
N VAL A 86 0.59 -2.34 -3.10
CA VAL A 86 0.06 -0.99 -2.82
C VAL A 86 1.07 -0.14 -2.06
N ILE A 87 1.76 -0.69 -1.06
CA ILE A 87 2.81 0.01 -0.31
C ILE A 87 3.94 0.45 -1.25
N SER A 88 4.42 -0.44 -2.12
CA SER A 88 5.47 -0.12 -3.08
C SER A 88 5.02 0.98 -4.05
N ARG A 89 3.79 0.90 -4.57
CA ARG A 89 3.22 1.91 -5.47
C ARG A 89 3.11 3.27 -4.81
N LEU A 90 2.56 3.33 -3.60
CA LEU A 90 2.43 4.59 -2.88
C LEU A 90 3.80 5.20 -2.55
N THR A 91 4.77 4.37 -2.18
CA THR A 91 6.16 4.82 -1.90
C THR A 91 6.79 5.40 -3.16
N GLU A 92 6.65 4.72 -4.30
CA GLU A 92 7.14 5.21 -5.58
C GLU A 92 6.44 6.51 -5.99
N MET A 93 5.10 6.57 -5.88
CA MET A 93 4.30 7.75 -6.20
C MET A 93 4.62 8.96 -5.32
N GLY A 94 5.14 8.72 -4.10
CA GLY A 94 5.61 9.76 -3.19
C GLY A 94 6.99 10.33 -3.56
N SER A 95 7.70 9.72 -4.50
CA SER A 95 9.04 10.16 -4.91
C SER A 95 8.99 11.37 -5.86
N ARG A 96 10.05 12.19 -5.83
CA ARG A 96 10.21 13.31 -6.77
C ARG A 96 10.32 12.80 -8.21
N GLN A 97 11.03 11.69 -8.40
CA GLN A 97 11.25 11.08 -9.71
C GLN A 97 9.93 10.68 -10.37
N TYR A 98 8.99 10.10 -9.61
CA TYR A 98 7.68 9.76 -10.14
C TYR A 98 6.90 11.03 -10.52
N ALA A 99 6.90 12.04 -9.66
CA ALA A 99 6.21 13.31 -9.91
C ALA A 99 6.73 14.02 -11.18
N GLU A 100 8.04 14.03 -11.40
CA GLU A 100 8.68 14.59 -12.60
C GLU A 100 8.31 13.78 -13.84
N THR A 101 8.37 12.45 -13.76
CA THR A 101 8.02 11.53 -14.86
C THR A 101 6.58 11.74 -15.33
N VAL A 102 5.63 11.80 -14.39
CA VAL A 102 4.22 12.06 -14.70
C VAL A 102 4.02 13.46 -15.29
N SER A 103 4.75 14.48 -14.80
CA SER A 103 4.66 15.83 -15.35
C SER A 103 5.09 15.88 -16.81
N LYS A 104 6.21 15.21 -17.12
CA LYS A 104 6.75 15.14 -18.48
C LYS A 104 5.78 14.45 -19.44
N ALA A 105 5.23 13.30 -19.03
CA ALA A 105 4.23 12.58 -19.81
C ALA A 105 2.96 13.42 -20.07
N ALA A 106 2.53 14.23 -19.10
CA ALA A 106 1.40 15.15 -19.28
C ALA A 106 1.71 16.29 -20.28
N SER A 107 2.93 16.82 -20.28
CA SER A 107 3.32 17.86 -21.24
C SER A 107 3.48 17.34 -22.67
N GLU A 108 3.94 16.09 -22.85
CA GLU A 108 4.16 15.48 -24.17
C GLU A 108 2.86 15.00 -24.83
N SER A 109 1.79 14.83 -24.06
CA SER A 109 0.49 14.33 -24.54
C SER A 109 -0.48 15.45 -24.97
N THR A 110 -0.06 16.71 -24.96
CA THR A 110 -0.85 17.82 -25.52
C THR A 110 -0.52 17.93 -27.01
N PRO A 111 -1.43 17.54 -27.93
CA PRO A 111 -1.24 17.82 -29.35
C PRO A 111 -1.46 19.32 -29.58
N GLU A 112 -0.67 19.95 -30.46
CA GLU A 112 -1.03 21.23 -31.11
C GLU A 112 -2.39 21.13 -31.82
#